data_AF-A0A2S8GUL2-F1
#
_entry.id   AF-A0A2S8GUL2-F1
#
_cell.length_a   1.000
_cell.length_b   1.000
_cell.length_c   1.000
_cell.angle_alpha   90.00
_cell.angle_beta   90.00
_cell.angle_gamma   90.00
#
_symmetry.space_group_name_H-M   'P 1'
#
loop_
_entity.id
_entity.type
_entity.pdbx_description
1 polymer ?
#
loop_
_entity_poly.entity_id
_entity_poly.type
_entity_poly.pdbx_seq_one_letter_code
_entity_poly.pdbx_strand_id
1 'polypeptide(L)'
;MNRTDAAEQIEEQGAWPFVTLRIWRRLGERLQQQWHARHHRKRLPPPETLLVVRLPLLLSRGLWLPSKLNWWIGVIFAIGATLFAAASTWTLWPELAAALSLSPATVNATYFAGSIPFTTAAYLQLFQAANAGEFGQGKPLRTKLFAWRPHDAGWLSCLLQFIGTILFNFNTFDGLLPGLTWLKQDLLVWIPNFVGSVLFLASGYLAFIEFCHAYWAWKPENLSWWIVAINLAGCVGFMISAIAAFVPSGGASSAATTIATAFTLQGAICFFLGAVLMLPETAEADGDELPASQSAFDAAS
;
A
#
# COMPACT_ATOMS: atom_id res chain seq x y z
N MET A 1 -1.78 39.23 24.48
CA MET A 1 -2.08 37.88 23.96
C MET A 1 -3.21 38.05 22.95
N ASN A 2 -2.87 38.20 21.67
CA ASN A 2 -3.82 38.59 20.62
C ASN A 2 -4.81 37.47 20.32
N ARG A 3 -6.09 37.83 20.23
CA ARG A 3 -7.25 36.94 20.04
C ARG A 3 -7.49 36.54 18.57
N THR A 4 -6.52 36.76 17.69
CA THR A 4 -6.67 36.72 16.22
C THR A 4 -6.15 35.45 15.53
N ASP A 5 -5.63 34.46 16.27
CA ASP A 5 -5.13 33.19 15.70
C ASP A 5 -6.00 31.96 16.05
N ALA A 6 -7.25 32.16 16.47
CA ALA A 6 -8.15 31.03 16.68
C ALA A 6 -8.58 30.47 15.30
N ALA A 7 -8.03 29.32 14.92
CA ALA A 7 -8.57 28.51 13.85
C ALA A 7 -9.78 27.73 14.39
N GLU A 8 -10.93 27.85 13.74
CA GLU A 8 -12.13 27.09 14.08
C GLU A 8 -12.18 25.81 13.23
N GLN A 9 -12.30 24.66 13.88
CA GLN A 9 -12.52 23.39 13.19
C GLN A 9 -13.98 23.32 12.78
N ILE A 10 -14.24 23.26 11.47
CA ILE A 10 -15.60 23.30 10.93
C ILE A 10 -16.14 21.90 10.75
N GLU A 11 -15.31 20.97 10.29
CA GLU A 11 -15.79 19.68 9.82
C GLU A 11 -14.79 18.54 10.06
N GLU A 12 -15.32 17.38 10.43
CA GLU A 12 -14.63 16.09 10.43
C GLU A 12 -15.35 15.15 9.47
N GLN A 13 -14.60 14.53 8.56
CA GLN A 13 -15.12 13.51 7.66
C GLN A 13 -14.25 12.25 7.71
N GLY A 14 -14.85 11.13 7.35
CA GLY A 14 -14.18 9.84 7.26
C GLY A 14 -15.16 8.68 7.30
N ALA A 15 -14.72 7.52 6.83
CA ALA A 15 -15.46 6.29 7.03
C ALA A 15 -15.44 5.93 8.52
N TRP A 16 -16.60 5.96 9.15
CA TRP A 16 -16.74 5.60 10.56
C TRP A 16 -16.06 4.24 10.85
N PRO A 17 -15.35 4.07 11.97
CA PRO A 17 -15.17 5.00 13.09
C PRO A 17 -14.01 5.99 12.91
N PHE A 18 -13.42 6.10 11.72
CA PHE A 18 -12.21 6.88 11.49
C PHE A 18 -12.51 8.31 11.03
N VAL A 19 -11.74 9.27 11.57
CA VAL A 19 -11.67 10.63 11.03
C VAL A 19 -10.41 10.71 10.16
N THR A 20 -10.59 10.93 8.86
CA THR A 20 -9.50 10.91 7.89
C THR A 20 -9.35 12.22 7.12
N LEU A 21 -10.33 13.11 7.25
CA LEU A 21 -10.29 14.49 6.79
C LEU A 21 -10.76 15.43 7.90
N ARG A 22 -10.05 16.55 8.05
CA ARG A 22 -10.46 17.66 8.90
C ARG A 22 -10.32 18.97 8.13
N ILE A 23 -11.29 19.86 8.31
CA ILE A 23 -11.34 21.17 7.64
C ILE A 23 -11.42 22.26 8.70
N TRP A 24 -10.53 23.26 8.60
CA TRP A 24 -10.53 24.43 9.47
C TRP A 24 -10.72 25.70 8.65
N ARG A 25 -11.30 26.72 9.29
CA ARG A 25 -11.30 28.10 8.81
C ARG A 25 -10.60 28.97 9.82
N ARG A 26 -9.67 29.77 9.34
CA ARG A 26 -9.03 30.79 10.17
C ARG A 26 -9.97 31.99 10.27
N LEU A 27 -10.26 32.45 11.49
CA LEU A 27 -11.12 33.62 11.72
C LEU A 27 -10.53 34.85 11.01
N GLY A 28 -11.26 35.39 10.02
CA GLY A 28 -10.85 36.56 9.24
C GLY A 28 -10.28 36.27 7.85
N GLU A 29 -9.99 35.00 7.51
CA GLU A 29 -9.55 34.58 6.18
C GLU A 29 -10.62 33.70 5.51
N ARG A 30 -10.81 33.85 4.20
CA ARG A 30 -11.70 32.98 3.41
C ARG A 30 -11.09 31.59 3.14
N LEU A 31 -9.79 31.43 3.42
CA LEU A 31 -9.00 30.24 3.14
C LEU A 31 -9.32 29.13 4.15
N GLN A 32 -9.80 28.00 3.64
CA GLN A 32 -9.97 26.78 4.41
C GLN A 32 -8.67 25.97 4.34
N GLN A 33 -8.17 25.51 5.48
CA GLN A 33 -7.07 24.55 5.52
C GLN A 33 -7.65 23.14 5.65
N GLN A 34 -7.14 22.22 4.83
CA GLN A 34 -7.55 20.82 4.85
C GLN A 34 -6.41 19.94 5.36
N TRP A 35 -6.74 18.96 6.20
CA TRP A 35 -5.82 17.92 6.64
C TRP A 35 -6.34 16.58 6.21
N HIS A 36 -5.54 15.89 5.40
CA HIS A 36 -5.81 14.53 4.97
C HIS A 36 -4.88 13.59 5.72
N ALA A 37 -5.45 12.60 6.43
CA ALA A 37 -4.69 11.67 7.27
C ALA A 37 -3.52 11.01 6.52
N ARG A 38 -3.78 10.48 5.32
CA ARG A 38 -2.75 9.86 4.47
C ARG A 38 -1.62 10.83 4.12
N HIS A 39 -1.96 12.02 3.62
CA HIS A 39 -0.98 12.98 3.13
C HIS A 39 -0.13 13.51 4.28
N HIS A 40 -0.74 13.75 5.43
CA HIS A 40 -0.04 14.15 6.63
C HIS A 40 0.92 13.06 7.15
N ARG A 41 0.42 11.83 7.30
CA ARG A 41 1.21 10.67 7.75
C ARG A 41 2.42 10.42 6.86
N LYS A 42 2.20 10.45 5.54
CA LYS A 42 3.23 10.19 4.53
C LYS A 42 4.05 11.43 4.18
N ARG A 43 3.70 12.62 4.66
CA ARG A 43 4.31 13.92 4.29
C ARG A 43 4.29 14.16 2.78
N LEU A 44 3.15 13.89 2.16
CA LEU A 44 2.93 14.07 0.73
C LEU A 44 2.53 15.51 0.40
N PRO A 45 2.72 15.95 -0.86
CA PRO A 45 2.11 17.17 -1.37
C PRO A 45 0.58 17.17 -1.20
N PRO A 46 -0.09 18.34 -1.24
CA PRO A 46 -1.54 18.42 -1.18
C PRO A 46 -2.21 17.57 -2.27
N PRO A 47 -3.34 16.88 -1.99
CA PRO A 47 -3.99 15.98 -2.96
C PRO A 47 -4.29 16.64 -4.31
N GLU A 48 -4.62 17.94 -4.31
CA GLU A 48 -4.98 18.72 -5.50
C GLU A 48 -3.80 18.89 -6.47
N THR A 49 -2.57 18.69 -6.01
CA THR A 49 -1.35 18.75 -6.83
C THR A 49 -0.99 17.42 -7.48
N LEU A 50 -1.51 16.31 -6.96
CA LEU A 50 -1.20 14.94 -7.40
C LEU A 50 -2.18 14.44 -8.47
N LEU A 51 -2.41 15.25 -9.49
CA LEU A 51 -3.32 14.90 -10.59
C LEU A 51 -2.63 13.98 -11.62
N VAL A 52 -3.37 13.00 -12.13
CA VAL A 52 -2.88 12.04 -13.15
C VAL A 52 -2.41 12.74 -14.42
N VAL A 53 -3.01 13.87 -14.80
CA VAL A 53 -2.55 14.69 -15.95
C VAL A 53 -1.09 15.18 -15.78
N ARG A 54 -0.62 15.32 -14.53
CA ARG A 54 0.76 15.72 -14.20
C ARG A 54 1.70 14.53 -14.03
N LEU A 55 1.23 13.29 -14.21
CA LEU A 55 2.02 12.07 -13.97
C LEU A 55 3.35 12.05 -14.72
N PRO A 56 3.47 12.44 -16.01
CA PRO A 56 4.78 12.46 -16.68
C PRO A 56 5.82 13.36 -16.00
N LEU A 57 5.38 14.53 -15.53
CA LEU A 57 6.22 15.48 -14.79
C LEU A 57 6.57 14.96 -13.39
N LEU A 58 5.59 14.41 -12.67
CA LEU A 58 5.80 13.85 -11.34
C LEU A 58 6.73 12.63 -11.41
N LEU A 59 6.62 11.82 -12.46
CA LEU A 59 7.45 10.63 -12.66
C LEU A 59 8.91 11.04 -12.80
N SER A 60 9.22 12.00 -13.68
CA SER A 60 10.59 12.46 -13.90
C SER A 60 11.23 13.05 -12.63
N ARG A 61 10.45 13.81 -11.84
CA ARG A 61 10.86 14.34 -10.54
C ARG A 61 10.97 13.25 -9.45
N GLY A 62 10.17 12.21 -9.55
CA GLY A 62 10.08 11.10 -8.59
C GLY A 62 11.14 10.02 -8.77
N LEU A 63 11.89 10.00 -9.88
CA LEU A 63 12.88 8.94 -10.17
C LEU A 63 13.97 8.83 -9.11
N TRP A 64 14.40 9.94 -8.52
CA TRP A 64 15.50 9.96 -7.55
C TRP A 64 15.24 10.90 -6.37
N LEU A 65 14.58 10.37 -5.33
CA LEU A 65 14.28 11.09 -4.09
C LEU A 65 14.80 10.33 -2.84
N PRO A 66 16.12 10.02 -2.74
CA PRO A 66 16.65 9.17 -1.68
C PRO A 66 16.54 9.79 -0.27
N SER A 67 16.27 11.10 -0.16
CA SER A 67 16.00 11.79 1.12
C SER A 67 14.58 11.56 1.64
N LYS A 68 13.68 10.99 0.83
CA LYS A 68 12.27 10.78 1.17
C LYS A 68 12.02 9.31 1.50
N LEU A 69 11.46 9.04 2.68
CA LEU A 69 11.16 7.68 3.13
C LEU A 69 10.18 6.94 2.20
N ASN A 70 9.17 7.63 1.66
CA ASN A 70 8.21 7.03 0.72
C ASN A 70 8.87 6.48 -0.54
N TRP A 71 9.95 7.13 -1.00
CA TRP A 71 10.70 6.67 -2.18
C TRP A 71 11.33 5.30 -1.91
N TRP A 72 12.00 5.15 -0.76
CA TRP A 72 12.56 3.86 -0.34
C TRP A 72 11.49 2.79 -0.13
N ILE A 73 10.36 3.13 0.50
CA ILE A 73 9.23 2.21 0.66
C ILE A 73 8.76 1.70 -0.71
N GLY A 74 8.56 2.60 -1.68
CA GLY A 74 8.17 2.25 -3.04
C GLY A 74 9.20 1.35 -3.74
N VAL A 75 10.48 1.73 -3.72
CA VAL A 75 11.56 0.94 -4.34
C VAL A 75 11.64 -0.47 -3.75
N ILE A 76 11.59 -0.59 -2.42
CA ILE A 76 11.69 -1.89 -1.73
C ILE A 76 10.46 -2.76 -2.04
N PHE A 77 9.24 -2.20 -2.04
CA PHE A 77 8.05 -2.94 -2.49
C PHE A 77 8.17 -3.39 -3.95
N ALA A 78 8.67 -2.54 -4.84
CA ALA A 78 8.84 -2.87 -6.26
C ALA A 78 9.85 -4.01 -6.48
N ILE A 79 10.93 -4.08 -5.69
CA ILE A 79 11.87 -5.21 -5.71
C ILE A 79 11.17 -6.51 -5.30
N GLY A 80 10.45 -6.50 -4.17
CA GLY A 80 9.71 -7.68 -3.70
C GLY A 80 8.66 -8.15 -4.71
N ALA A 81 7.88 -7.22 -5.26
CA ALA A 81 6.85 -7.49 -6.24
C ALA A 81 7.41 -8.05 -7.55
N THR A 82 8.55 -7.54 -8.02
CA THR A 82 9.25 -8.06 -9.21
C THR A 82 9.65 -9.53 -9.02
N LEU A 83 10.21 -9.89 -7.86
CA LEU A 83 10.61 -11.27 -7.57
C LEU A 83 9.40 -12.21 -7.53
N PHE A 84 8.29 -11.77 -6.93
CA PHE A 84 7.03 -12.53 -6.94
C PHE A 84 6.47 -12.72 -8.35
N ALA A 85 6.48 -11.67 -9.16
CA ALA A 85 6.01 -11.72 -10.54
C ALA A 85 6.88 -12.67 -11.38
N ALA A 86 8.21 -12.62 -11.22
CA ALA A 86 9.14 -13.51 -11.89
C ALA A 86 8.89 -14.98 -11.50
N ALA A 87 8.83 -15.28 -10.20
CA ALA A 87 8.58 -16.63 -9.70
C ALA A 87 7.22 -17.19 -10.15
N SER A 88 6.17 -16.35 -10.15
CA SER A 88 4.84 -16.74 -10.64
C SER A 88 4.84 -17.00 -12.14
N THR A 89 5.55 -16.17 -12.91
CA THR A 89 5.71 -16.35 -14.37
C THR A 89 6.42 -17.67 -14.69
N TRP A 90 7.52 -17.98 -14.00
CA TRP A 90 8.24 -19.24 -14.19
C TRP A 90 7.41 -20.46 -13.78
N THR A 91 6.57 -20.31 -12.75
CA THR A 91 5.65 -21.37 -12.32
C THR A 91 4.55 -21.61 -13.36
N LEU A 92 3.99 -20.56 -13.95
CA LEU A 92 2.96 -20.64 -15.00
C LEU A 92 3.51 -21.06 -16.36
N TRP A 93 4.81 -20.84 -16.60
CA TRP A 93 5.46 -21.11 -17.88
C TRP A 93 6.69 -22.03 -17.71
N PRO A 94 6.48 -23.35 -17.50
CA PRO A 94 7.56 -24.29 -17.20
C PRO A 94 8.63 -24.38 -18.29
N GLU A 95 8.28 -24.17 -19.56
CA GLU A 95 9.23 -24.14 -20.68
C GLU A 95 10.23 -23.00 -20.54
N LEU A 96 9.78 -21.82 -20.09
CA LEU A 96 10.65 -20.68 -19.82
C LEU A 96 11.57 -20.97 -18.62
N ALA A 97 11.03 -21.59 -17.57
CA ALA A 97 11.83 -22.00 -16.41
C ALA A 97 12.92 -23.01 -16.82
N ALA A 98 12.57 -23.99 -17.66
CA ALA A 98 13.50 -24.98 -18.18
C ALA A 98 14.58 -24.33 -19.08
N ALA A 99 14.21 -23.40 -19.96
CA ALA A 99 15.15 -22.66 -20.80
C ALA A 99 16.16 -21.85 -19.96
N LEU A 100 15.74 -21.34 -18.80
CA LEU A 100 16.59 -20.63 -17.83
C LEU A 100 17.30 -21.57 -16.85
N SER A 101 17.15 -22.89 -16.98
CA SER A 101 17.70 -23.90 -16.06
C SER A 101 17.31 -23.68 -14.59
N LEU A 102 16.09 -23.20 -14.35
CA LEU A 102 15.57 -22.92 -13.01
C LEU A 102 14.96 -24.19 -12.39
N SER A 103 15.48 -24.57 -11.23
CA SER A 103 14.88 -25.65 -10.44
C SER A 103 13.64 -25.16 -9.67
N PRO A 104 12.71 -26.04 -9.26
CA PRO A 104 11.60 -25.67 -8.37
C PRO A 104 12.08 -25.01 -7.07
N ALA A 105 13.21 -25.47 -6.52
CA ALA A 105 13.81 -24.87 -5.34
C ALA A 105 14.27 -23.42 -5.60
N THR A 106 14.81 -23.12 -6.78
CA THR A 106 15.19 -21.76 -7.19
C THR A 106 13.96 -20.85 -7.32
N VAL A 107 12.86 -21.36 -7.88
CA VAL A 107 11.60 -20.62 -7.99
C VAL A 107 11.03 -20.31 -6.59
N ASN A 108 10.97 -21.29 -5.70
CA ASN A 108 10.51 -21.08 -4.32
C ASN A 108 11.44 -20.15 -3.53
N ALA A 109 12.75 -20.27 -3.72
CA ALA A 109 13.73 -19.34 -3.13
C ALA A 109 13.53 -17.91 -3.63
N THR A 110 13.08 -17.73 -4.88
CA THR A 110 12.77 -16.39 -5.42
C THR A 110 11.53 -15.79 -4.75
N TYR A 111 10.48 -16.59 -4.50
CA TYR A 111 9.34 -16.13 -3.68
C TYR A 111 9.77 -15.73 -2.27
N PHE A 112 10.55 -16.58 -1.60
CA PHE A 112 11.05 -16.27 -0.25
C PHE A 112 11.91 -14.99 -0.24
N ALA A 113 12.85 -14.86 -1.19
CA ALA A 113 13.67 -13.67 -1.34
C ALA A 113 12.82 -12.41 -1.59
N GLY A 114 11.74 -12.52 -2.38
CA GLY A 114 10.79 -11.43 -2.60
C GLY A 114 10.00 -11.03 -1.37
N SER A 115 9.76 -11.96 -0.44
CA SER A 115 8.95 -11.72 0.76
C SER A 115 9.66 -10.83 1.78
N ILE A 116 11.00 -10.81 1.77
CA ILE A 116 11.84 -10.02 2.68
C ILE A 116 11.70 -8.50 2.40
N PRO A 117 11.83 -8.01 1.15
CA PRO A 117 11.50 -6.64 0.79
C PRO A 117 10.07 -6.24 1.16
N PHE A 118 9.07 -7.09 0.92
CA PHE A 118 7.67 -6.82 1.31
C PHE A 118 7.56 -6.56 2.82
N THR A 119 8.16 -7.40 3.65
CA THR A 119 8.17 -7.22 5.12
C THR A 119 8.93 -5.96 5.54
N THR A 120 10.07 -5.70 4.91
CA THR A 120 10.88 -4.51 5.18
C THR A 120 10.09 -3.23 4.86
N ALA A 121 9.46 -3.15 3.69
CA ALA A 121 8.70 -1.99 3.29
C ALA A 121 7.42 -1.81 4.13
N ALA A 122 6.73 -2.90 4.50
CA ALA A 122 5.59 -2.85 5.40
C ALA A 122 5.99 -2.35 6.81
N TYR A 123 7.14 -2.79 7.34
CA TYR A 123 7.68 -2.24 8.58
C TYR A 123 8.00 -0.74 8.45
N LEU A 124 8.62 -0.30 7.35
CA LEU A 124 8.91 1.11 7.12
C LEU A 124 7.64 1.97 7.02
N GLN A 125 6.55 1.44 6.46
CA GLN A 125 5.23 2.09 6.49
C GLN A 125 4.66 2.19 7.91
N LEU A 126 4.78 1.13 8.70
CA LEU A 126 4.36 1.14 10.11
C LEU A 126 5.20 2.10 10.96
N PHE A 127 6.51 2.13 10.73
CA PHE A 127 7.44 3.08 11.33
C PHE A 127 7.07 4.52 10.94
N GLN A 128 6.75 4.77 9.67
CA GLN A 128 6.27 6.08 9.24
C GLN A 128 4.97 6.47 9.93
N ALA A 129 4.01 5.54 10.06
CA ALA A 129 2.75 5.78 10.77
C ALA A 129 2.96 6.05 12.26
N ALA A 130 3.90 5.36 12.90
CA ALA A 130 4.27 5.60 14.30
C ALA A 130 4.89 6.98 14.55
N ASN A 131 5.50 7.57 13.52
CA ASN A 131 6.15 8.89 13.56
C ASN A 131 5.37 9.99 12.82
N ALA A 132 4.13 9.72 12.41
CA ALA A 132 3.22 10.77 11.98
C ALA A 132 2.98 11.69 13.19
N GLY A 133 3.23 12.99 13.05
CA GLY A 133 2.98 13.95 14.12
C GLY A 133 1.51 13.94 14.56
N GLU A 134 1.21 14.63 15.66
CA GLU A 134 -0.17 15.06 15.88
C GLU A 134 -0.42 16.31 15.04
N PHE A 135 -1.62 16.45 14.49
CA PHE A 135 -1.97 17.63 13.73
C PHE A 135 -1.81 18.90 14.59
N GLY A 136 -1.17 19.93 14.06
CA GLY A 136 -0.89 21.17 14.79
C GLY A 136 0.32 21.09 15.74
N GLN A 137 0.96 19.93 15.89
CA GLN A 137 2.21 19.78 16.62
C GLN A 137 3.39 19.66 15.65
N GLY A 138 4.54 20.22 16.04
CA GLY A 138 5.78 20.11 15.29
C GLY A 138 6.27 18.66 15.16
N LYS A 139 7.39 18.46 14.44
CA LYS A 139 8.00 17.13 14.31
C LYS A 139 8.21 16.50 15.70
N PRO A 140 7.89 15.20 15.88
CA PRO A 140 8.09 14.55 17.17
C PRO A 140 9.54 14.71 17.61
N LEU A 141 9.73 15.13 18.87
CA LEU A 141 11.05 15.39 19.48
C LEU A 141 11.96 14.16 19.51
N ARG A 142 11.37 12.96 19.44
CA ARG A 142 12.07 11.66 19.43
C ARG A 142 11.44 10.73 18.41
N THR A 143 12.30 10.04 17.65
CA THR A 143 11.91 8.98 16.72
C THR A 143 11.43 7.76 17.51
N LYS A 144 10.25 7.24 17.17
CA LYS A 144 9.65 6.04 17.78
C LYS A 144 9.82 4.87 16.82
N LEU A 145 10.33 3.73 17.30
CA LEU A 145 10.36 2.50 16.48
C LEU A 145 8.95 1.91 16.31
N PHE A 146 8.10 2.12 17.31
CA PHE A 146 6.71 1.69 17.32
C PHE A 146 5.86 2.66 18.14
N ALA A 147 4.59 2.79 17.78
CA ALA A 147 3.58 3.51 18.55
C ALA A 147 2.25 2.78 18.40
N TRP A 148 1.40 2.80 19.43
CA TRP A 148 0.07 2.21 19.38
C TRP A 148 -0.97 3.28 18.99
N ARG A 149 -1.55 3.18 17.79
CA ARG A 149 -2.54 4.15 17.26
C ARG A 149 -3.73 3.46 16.58
N PRO A 150 -4.49 2.60 17.29
CA PRO A 150 -5.55 1.78 16.69
C PRO A 150 -6.72 2.61 16.12
N HIS A 151 -6.87 3.87 16.56
CA HIS A 151 -7.89 4.80 16.06
C HIS A 151 -7.51 5.47 14.74
N ASP A 152 -6.29 5.25 14.23
CA ASP A 152 -5.81 5.80 12.96
C ASP A 152 -5.90 4.72 11.88
N ALA A 153 -6.73 4.94 10.86
CA ALA A 153 -6.94 3.99 9.76
C ALA A 153 -5.63 3.65 9.03
N GLY A 154 -4.77 4.65 8.82
CA GLY A 154 -3.49 4.48 8.14
C GLY A 154 -2.50 3.66 8.95
N TRP A 155 -2.46 3.87 10.27
CA TRP A 155 -1.65 3.05 11.18
C TRP A 155 -2.15 1.61 11.25
N LEU A 156 -3.46 1.39 11.39
CA LEU A 156 -4.05 0.04 11.44
C LEU A 156 -3.82 -0.70 10.11
N SER A 157 -3.98 0.00 8.97
CA SER A 157 -3.61 -0.51 7.65
C SER A 157 -2.16 -1.01 7.62
N CYS A 158 -1.19 -0.18 8.06
CA CYS A 158 0.22 -0.56 8.08
C CYS A 158 0.52 -1.73 9.05
N LEU A 159 -0.16 -1.80 10.19
CA LEU A 159 -0.01 -2.91 11.15
C LEU A 159 -0.49 -4.23 10.54
N LEU A 160 -1.70 -4.25 9.99
CA LEU A 160 -2.26 -5.45 9.37
C LEU A 160 -1.41 -5.90 8.18
N GLN A 161 -0.92 -4.95 7.37
CA GLN A 161 0.04 -5.24 6.30
C GLN A 161 1.29 -5.92 6.85
N PHE A 162 1.89 -5.37 7.89
CA PHE A 162 3.15 -5.89 8.45
C PHE A 162 2.98 -7.29 9.06
N ILE A 163 1.88 -7.54 9.79
CA ILE A 163 1.60 -8.88 10.31
C ILE A 163 1.35 -9.86 9.14
N GLY A 164 0.62 -9.43 8.11
CA GLY A 164 0.38 -10.23 6.92
C GLY A 164 1.69 -10.62 6.20
N THR A 165 2.64 -9.69 6.06
CA THR A 165 3.92 -9.99 5.40
C THR A 165 4.82 -10.93 6.22
N ILE A 166 4.75 -10.89 7.56
CA ILE A 166 5.41 -11.88 8.42
C ILE A 166 4.83 -13.28 8.18
N LEU A 167 3.50 -13.41 8.17
CA LEU A 167 2.86 -14.71 7.88
C LEU A 167 3.21 -15.21 6.49
N PHE A 168 3.32 -14.30 5.52
CA PHE A 168 3.73 -14.63 4.16
C PHE A 168 5.21 -15.03 4.05
N ASN A 169 6.07 -14.50 4.94
CA ASN A 169 7.46 -14.97 5.07
C ASN A 169 7.50 -16.41 5.58
N PHE A 170 6.72 -16.76 6.59
CA PHE A 170 6.61 -18.16 7.04
C PHE A 170 6.11 -19.08 5.93
N ASN A 171 5.01 -18.70 5.27
CA ASN A 171 4.46 -19.43 4.13
C ASN A 171 5.52 -19.71 3.04
N THR A 172 6.25 -18.67 2.61
CA THR A 172 7.25 -18.81 1.54
C THR A 172 8.53 -19.55 1.99
N PHE A 173 8.92 -19.41 3.25
CA PHE A 173 10.01 -20.17 3.84
C PHE A 173 9.67 -21.67 3.93
N ASP A 174 8.48 -21.99 4.43
CA ASP A 174 7.99 -23.36 4.55
C ASP A 174 7.80 -24.00 3.17
N GLY A 175 7.50 -23.20 2.14
CA GLY A 175 7.52 -23.62 0.73
C GLY A 175 8.89 -24.07 0.20
N LEU A 176 9.99 -23.82 0.92
CA LEU A 176 11.32 -24.37 0.59
C LEU A 176 11.52 -25.79 1.11
N LEU A 177 10.69 -26.24 2.05
CA LEU A 177 10.86 -27.55 2.69
C LEU A 177 10.42 -28.68 1.75
N PRO A 178 11.30 -29.64 1.43
CA PRO A 178 10.94 -30.77 0.59
C PRO A 178 10.04 -31.76 1.36
N GLY A 179 9.16 -32.46 0.65
CA GLY A 179 8.46 -33.64 1.18
C GLY A 179 7.42 -33.35 2.27
N LEU A 180 6.78 -32.17 2.25
CA LEU A 180 5.65 -31.88 3.13
C LEU A 180 4.47 -32.80 2.78
N THR A 181 3.88 -33.43 3.80
CA THR A 181 2.60 -34.11 3.64
C THR A 181 1.49 -33.07 3.41
N TRP A 182 0.36 -33.47 2.84
CA TRP A 182 -0.79 -32.57 2.62
C TRP A 182 -1.17 -31.80 3.90
N LEU A 183 -1.16 -32.46 5.06
CA LEU A 183 -1.49 -31.82 6.35
C LEU A 183 -0.46 -30.76 6.76
N LYS A 184 0.84 -31.01 6.52
CA LYS A 184 1.88 -30.01 6.80
C LYS A 184 1.82 -28.86 5.81
N GLN A 185 1.46 -29.12 4.56
CA GLN A 185 1.23 -28.10 3.55
C GLN A 185 0.05 -27.20 3.96
N ASP A 186 -1.05 -27.77 4.43
CA ASP A 186 -2.18 -26.97 4.91
C ASP A 186 -1.82 -26.14 6.15
N LEU A 187 -1.17 -26.75 7.15
CA LEU A 187 -0.87 -26.08 8.42
C LEU A 187 0.23 -25.01 8.31
N LEU A 188 1.29 -25.27 7.54
CA LEU A 188 2.49 -24.43 7.49
C LEU A 188 2.49 -23.46 6.29
N VAL A 189 1.86 -23.84 5.19
CA VAL A 189 1.87 -23.05 3.95
C VAL A 189 0.51 -22.37 3.76
N TRP A 190 -0.56 -23.14 3.72
CA TRP A 190 -1.89 -22.59 3.40
C TRP A 190 -2.47 -21.69 4.49
N ILE A 191 -2.48 -22.10 5.77
CA ILE A 191 -3.05 -21.29 6.86
C ILE A 191 -2.37 -19.90 6.95
N PRO A 192 -1.02 -19.80 7.02
CA PRO A 192 -0.38 -18.49 7.05
C PRO A 192 -0.65 -17.65 5.80
N ASN A 193 -0.73 -18.28 4.62
CA ASN A 193 -1.09 -17.60 3.38
C ASN A 193 -2.52 -17.03 3.42
N PHE A 194 -3.50 -17.83 3.87
CA PHE A 194 -4.89 -17.43 3.95
C PHE A 194 -5.10 -16.31 4.97
N VAL A 195 -4.59 -16.48 6.19
CA VAL A 195 -4.68 -15.45 7.24
C VAL A 195 -3.96 -14.18 6.80
N GLY A 196 -2.76 -14.30 6.22
CA GLY A 196 -2.02 -13.16 5.66
C GLY A 196 -2.81 -12.41 4.59
N SER A 197 -3.49 -13.14 3.69
CA SER A 197 -4.32 -12.55 2.63
C SER A 197 -5.55 -11.81 3.17
N VAL A 198 -6.18 -12.33 4.23
CA VAL A 198 -7.26 -11.61 4.94
C VAL A 198 -6.75 -10.30 5.53
N LEU A 199 -5.56 -10.31 6.15
CA LEU A 199 -4.93 -9.11 6.71
C LEU A 199 -4.57 -8.10 5.62
N PHE A 200 -4.05 -8.54 4.47
CA PHE A 200 -3.78 -7.67 3.33
C PHE A 200 -5.05 -7.04 2.78
N LEU A 201 -6.14 -7.81 2.66
CA LEU A 201 -7.42 -7.27 2.18
C LEU A 201 -7.96 -6.19 3.13
N ALA A 202 -7.93 -6.45 4.45
CA ALA A 202 -8.31 -5.46 5.45
C ALA A 202 -7.39 -4.23 5.41
N SER A 203 -6.07 -4.43 5.30
CA SER A 203 -5.07 -3.36 5.15
C SER A 203 -5.35 -2.47 3.93
N GLY A 204 -5.53 -3.08 2.76
CA GLY A 204 -5.79 -2.38 1.51
C GLY A 204 -7.09 -1.59 1.54
N TYR A 205 -8.13 -2.16 2.15
CA TYR A 205 -9.41 -1.48 2.29
C TYR A 205 -9.33 -0.30 3.27
N LEU A 206 -8.60 -0.44 4.39
CA LEU A 206 -8.34 0.67 5.31
C LEU A 206 -7.55 1.81 4.63
N ALA A 207 -6.55 1.49 3.81
CA ALA A 207 -5.82 2.50 3.04
C ALA A 207 -6.71 3.20 2.00
N PHE A 208 -7.64 2.46 1.39
CA PHE A 208 -8.60 3.00 0.44
C PHE A 208 -9.57 3.98 1.11
N ILE A 209 -10.18 3.62 2.23
CA ILE A 209 -11.09 4.53 2.97
C ILE A 209 -10.34 5.70 3.64
N GLU A 210 -9.07 5.51 4.03
CA GLU A 210 -8.19 6.58 4.54
C GLU A 210 -8.06 7.71 3.51
N PHE A 211 -7.85 7.36 2.24
CA PHE A 211 -7.75 8.33 1.15
C PHE A 211 -9.11 8.84 0.67
N CYS A 212 -10.11 7.97 0.56
CA CYS A 212 -11.41 8.35 0.02
C CYS A 212 -12.23 9.22 0.98
N HIS A 213 -11.93 9.17 2.29
CA HIS A 213 -12.73 9.77 3.37
C HIS A 213 -14.17 9.23 3.47
N ALA A 214 -14.43 8.10 2.81
CA ALA A 214 -15.70 7.39 2.75
C ALA A 214 -15.44 5.90 2.50
N TYR A 215 -16.45 5.06 2.74
CA TYR A 215 -16.38 3.62 2.42
C TYR A 215 -16.20 3.34 0.92
N TRP A 216 -16.58 4.31 0.08
CA TRP A 216 -16.38 4.28 -1.36
C TRP A 216 -16.26 5.68 -1.92
N ALA A 217 -15.30 5.90 -2.83
CA ALA A 217 -15.24 7.07 -3.69
C ALA A 217 -14.49 6.74 -4.99
N TRP A 218 -14.87 7.41 -6.07
CA TRP A 218 -14.23 7.29 -7.37
C TRP A 218 -13.52 8.61 -7.67
N LYS A 219 -12.18 8.61 -7.59
CA LYS A 219 -11.32 9.81 -7.80
C LYS A 219 -10.19 9.53 -8.82
N PRO A 220 -10.51 9.10 -10.06
CA PRO A 220 -9.53 8.65 -11.06
C PRO A 220 -8.57 9.75 -11.53
N GLU A 221 -8.91 11.01 -11.29
CA GLU A 221 -8.06 12.17 -11.55
C GLU A 221 -6.86 12.26 -10.61
N ASN A 222 -6.85 11.53 -9.48
CA ASN A 222 -5.84 11.61 -8.45
C ASN A 222 -4.89 10.39 -8.43
N LEU A 223 -3.59 10.64 -8.38
CA LEU A 223 -2.55 9.61 -8.35
C LEU A 223 -2.61 8.75 -7.07
N SER A 224 -2.84 9.37 -5.91
CA SER A 224 -2.94 8.65 -4.64
C SER A 224 -4.14 7.70 -4.60
N TRP A 225 -5.24 8.03 -5.30
CA TRP A 225 -6.38 7.14 -5.47
C TRP A 225 -5.99 5.86 -6.23
N TRP A 226 -5.27 5.99 -7.36
CA TRP A 226 -4.79 4.84 -8.12
C TRP A 226 -3.87 3.93 -7.30
N ILE A 227 -2.99 4.50 -6.48
CA ILE A 227 -2.10 3.71 -5.62
C ILE A 227 -2.91 2.85 -4.64
N VAL A 228 -3.91 3.41 -3.98
CA VAL A 228 -4.73 2.63 -3.02
C VAL A 228 -5.67 1.66 -3.72
N ALA A 229 -6.24 2.04 -4.86
CA ALA A 229 -7.15 1.19 -5.64
C ALA A 229 -6.43 -0.01 -6.26
N ILE A 230 -5.26 0.20 -6.88
CA ILE A 230 -4.45 -0.87 -7.47
C ILE A 230 -3.94 -1.83 -6.40
N ASN A 231 -3.45 -1.32 -5.27
CA ASN A 231 -3.02 -2.18 -4.16
C ASN A 231 -4.19 -2.98 -3.57
N LEU A 232 -5.37 -2.40 -3.42
CA LEU A 232 -6.58 -3.11 -3.00
C LEU A 232 -6.95 -4.22 -4.01
N ALA A 233 -6.89 -3.94 -5.31
CA ALA A 233 -7.10 -4.97 -6.34
C ALA A 233 -6.06 -6.10 -6.23
N GLY A 234 -4.81 -5.76 -5.92
CA GLY A 234 -3.76 -6.75 -5.64
C GLY A 234 -4.07 -7.62 -4.41
N CYS A 235 -4.61 -7.03 -3.34
CA CYS A 235 -5.04 -7.76 -2.15
C CYS A 235 -6.20 -8.72 -2.45
N VAL A 236 -7.16 -8.31 -3.28
CA VAL A 236 -8.23 -9.19 -3.77
C VAL A 236 -7.63 -10.35 -4.56
N GLY A 237 -6.64 -10.09 -5.42
CA GLY A 237 -5.91 -11.13 -6.14
C GLY A 237 -5.24 -12.14 -5.20
N PHE A 238 -4.48 -11.68 -4.21
CA PHE A 238 -3.88 -12.58 -3.23
C PHE A 238 -4.92 -13.40 -2.43
N MET A 239 -6.07 -12.81 -2.11
CA MET A 239 -7.15 -13.55 -1.46
C MET A 239 -7.73 -14.66 -2.35
N ILE A 240 -7.97 -14.38 -3.64
CA ILE A 240 -8.41 -15.40 -4.60
C ILE A 240 -7.34 -16.50 -4.72
N SER A 241 -6.08 -16.11 -4.78
CA SER A 241 -4.96 -17.05 -4.80
C SER A 241 -4.94 -17.97 -3.58
N ALA A 242 -5.08 -17.40 -2.38
CA ALA A 242 -5.10 -18.18 -1.14
C ALA A 242 -6.28 -19.15 -1.05
N ILE A 243 -7.46 -18.75 -1.53
CA ILE A 243 -8.62 -19.65 -1.62
C ILE A 243 -8.34 -20.80 -2.59
N ALA A 244 -7.77 -20.52 -3.76
CA ALA A 244 -7.45 -21.53 -4.77
C ALA A 244 -6.27 -22.44 -4.38
N ALA A 245 -5.39 -21.99 -3.49
CA ALA A 245 -4.21 -22.73 -3.02
C ALA A 245 -4.54 -23.86 -2.03
N PHE A 246 -5.81 -24.03 -1.62
CA PHE A 246 -6.22 -25.09 -0.71
C PHE A 246 -5.98 -26.48 -1.33
N VAL A 247 -5.36 -27.38 -0.57
CA VAL A 247 -5.02 -28.73 -1.03
C VAL A 247 -5.87 -29.77 -0.30
N PRO A 248 -6.96 -30.28 -0.90
CA PRO A 248 -7.78 -31.31 -0.26
C PRO A 248 -6.99 -32.62 -0.12
N SER A 249 -7.50 -33.55 0.70
CA SER A 249 -6.88 -34.86 0.96
C SER A 249 -6.65 -35.72 -0.29
N GLY A 250 -7.37 -35.44 -1.39
CA GLY A 250 -7.17 -36.06 -2.71
C GLY A 250 -6.02 -35.46 -3.54
N GLY A 251 -5.31 -34.45 -3.03
CA GLY A 251 -4.26 -33.72 -3.72
C GLY A 251 -4.74 -32.42 -4.39
N ALA A 252 -3.79 -31.60 -4.81
CA ALA A 252 -4.08 -30.32 -5.45
C ALA A 252 -4.56 -30.54 -6.90
N SER A 253 -5.64 -29.86 -7.28
CA SER A 253 -6.06 -29.80 -8.68
C SER A 253 -5.11 -28.92 -9.48
N SER A 254 -4.68 -29.37 -10.66
CA SER A 254 -3.83 -28.57 -11.55
C SER A 254 -4.44 -27.21 -11.88
N ALA A 255 -5.75 -27.18 -12.13
CA ALA A 255 -6.49 -25.95 -12.38
C ALA A 255 -6.46 -25.00 -11.16
N ALA A 256 -6.63 -25.54 -9.95
CA ALA A 256 -6.59 -24.75 -8.72
C ALA A 256 -5.20 -24.16 -8.48
N THR A 257 -4.13 -24.94 -8.70
CA THR A 257 -2.74 -24.45 -8.64
C THR A 257 -2.49 -23.35 -9.68
N THR A 258 -2.93 -23.54 -10.93
CA THR A 258 -2.81 -22.50 -11.97
C THR A 258 -3.55 -21.22 -11.59
N ILE A 259 -4.78 -21.32 -11.06
CA ILE A 259 -5.54 -20.15 -10.60
C ILE A 259 -4.81 -19.47 -9.45
N ALA A 260 -4.33 -20.23 -8.46
CA ALA A 260 -3.59 -19.68 -7.34
C ALA A 260 -2.36 -18.88 -7.82
N THR A 261 -1.53 -19.48 -8.67
CA THR A 261 -0.34 -18.82 -9.20
C THR A 261 -0.68 -17.63 -10.10
N ALA A 262 -1.71 -17.71 -10.94
CA ALA A 262 -2.14 -16.60 -11.81
C ALA A 262 -2.60 -15.38 -10.99
N PHE A 263 -3.34 -15.60 -9.90
CA PHE A 263 -3.77 -14.52 -9.02
C PHE A 263 -2.64 -14.01 -8.11
N THR A 264 -1.66 -14.85 -7.76
CA THR A 264 -0.40 -14.39 -7.15
C THR A 264 0.37 -13.47 -8.10
N LEU A 265 0.48 -13.82 -9.39
CA LEU A 265 1.09 -12.97 -10.41
C LEU A 265 0.35 -11.65 -10.56
N GLN A 266 -0.98 -11.68 -10.67
CA GLN A 266 -1.81 -10.48 -10.74
C GLN A 266 -1.61 -9.58 -9.51
N GLY A 267 -1.62 -10.18 -8.31
CA GLY A 267 -1.32 -9.47 -7.07
C GLY A 267 0.06 -8.81 -7.10
N ALA A 268 1.09 -9.54 -7.52
CA ALA A 268 2.45 -9.02 -7.65
C ALA A 268 2.53 -7.84 -8.63
N ILE A 269 1.86 -7.93 -9.79
CA ILE A 269 1.80 -6.84 -10.78
C ILE A 269 1.11 -5.61 -10.18
N CYS A 270 -0.02 -5.78 -9.50
CA CYS A 270 -0.71 -4.69 -8.82
C CYS A 270 0.20 -3.99 -7.79
N PHE A 271 0.84 -4.75 -6.90
CA PHE A 271 1.75 -4.19 -5.90
C PHE A 271 2.97 -3.52 -6.55
N PHE A 272 3.50 -4.06 -7.65
CA PHE A 272 4.57 -3.42 -8.40
C PHE A 272 4.13 -2.05 -8.95
N LEU A 273 2.97 -1.99 -9.63
CA LEU A 273 2.42 -0.75 -10.17
C LEU A 273 2.14 0.27 -9.05
N GLY A 274 1.50 -0.16 -7.96
CA GLY A 274 1.25 0.69 -6.80
C GLY A 274 2.55 1.23 -6.18
N ALA A 275 3.58 0.40 -6.08
CA ALA A 275 4.89 0.77 -5.55
C ALA A 275 5.65 1.74 -6.45
N VAL A 276 5.63 1.53 -7.78
CA VAL A 276 6.23 2.46 -8.75
C VAL A 276 5.53 3.81 -8.73
N LEU A 277 4.20 3.84 -8.60
CA LEU A 277 3.43 5.09 -8.50
C LEU A 277 3.69 5.87 -7.19
N MET A 278 4.25 5.25 -6.14
CA MET A 278 4.69 5.98 -4.96
C MET A 278 5.86 6.93 -5.21
N LEU A 279 6.68 6.67 -6.24
CA LEU A 279 7.78 7.56 -6.64
C LEU A 279 7.25 8.95 -7.05
N PRO A 280 6.37 9.07 -8.06
CA PRO A 280 5.73 10.34 -8.40
C PRO A 280 4.81 10.89 -7.31
N GLU A 281 4.16 10.06 -6.47
CA GLU A 281 3.35 10.52 -5.32
C GLU A 281 4.16 11.38 -4.35
N THR A 282 5.45 11.07 -4.23
CA THR A 282 6.39 11.72 -3.30
C THR A 282 7.01 13.00 -3.88
N ALA A 283 6.90 13.21 -5.20
CA ALA A 283 7.50 14.35 -5.88
C ALA A 283 6.71 15.63 -5.59
N GLU A 284 7.39 16.69 -5.19
CA GLU A 284 6.78 18.00 -5.01
C GLU A 284 6.55 18.66 -6.38
N ALA A 285 5.31 19.08 -6.62
CA ALA A 285 5.00 20.03 -7.67
C ALA A 285 5.32 21.43 -7.14
N ASP A 286 6.58 21.87 -7.22
CA ASP A 286 6.94 23.25 -6.88
C ASP A 286 6.00 24.27 -7.55
N GLY A 287 5.49 25.20 -6.74
CA GLY A 287 5.48 26.66 -6.96
C GLY A 287 4.82 27.30 -8.19
N ASP A 288 4.46 26.57 -9.24
CA ASP A 288 3.71 27.16 -10.34
C ASP A 288 2.28 27.39 -9.86
N GLU A 289 1.92 28.67 -9.74
CA GLU A 289 0.56 29.15 -9.47
C GLU A 289 -0.45 28.20 -10.12
N LEU A 290 -1.37 27.67 -9.31
CA LEU A 290 -2.61 27.12 -9.83
C LEU A 290 -3.14 28.14 -10.85
N PRO A 291 -3.30 27.80 -12.14
CA PRO A 291 -3.89 28.74 -13.07
C PRO A 291 -5.21 29.19 -12.45
N ALA A 292 -5.39 30.51 -12.37
CA ALA A 292 -6.46 31.21 -11.68
C ALA A 292 -7.89 30.93 -12.25
N SER A 293 -8.10 29.80 -12.91
CA SER A 293 -9.36 29.39 -13.52
C SER A 293 -10.21 28.44 -12.68
N GLN A 294 -9.75 27.99 -11.49
CA GLN A 294 -10.58 27.19 -10.57
C GLN A 294 -11.16 27.97 -9.38
N SER A 295 -10.68 29.18 -9.09
CA SER A 295 -11.32 30.04 -8.07
C SER A 295 -12.69 30.58 -8.50
N ALA A 296 -13.08 30.40 -9.77
CA ALA A 296 -14.35 30.84 -10.32
C ALA A 296 -15.47 29.78 -10.27
N PHE A 297 -15.15 28.49 -10.09
CA PHE A 297 -16.18 27.44 -10.06
C PHE A 297 -16.79 27.22 -8.68
N ASP A 298 -16.07 27.54 -7.60
CA ASP A 298 -16.58 27.45 -6.22
C ASP A 298 -17.36 28.70 -5.75
N ALA A 299 -17.51 29.70 -6.63
CA ALA A 299 -18.36 30.85 -6.38
C ALA A 299 -19.77 30.72 -6.98
N ALA A 300 -20.06 29.61 -7.67
CA ALA A 300 -21.30 29.43 -8.43
C ALA A 300 -22.00 28.07 -8.23
N SER A 301 -21.65 27.29 -7.21
CA SER A 301 -22.35 26.04 -6.83
C SER A 301 -22.82 26.04 -5.37
#